data_AF-A0A4V0XE23-F1
#
_entry.id   AF-A0A4V0XE23-F1
#
_cell.length_a   1.000
_cell.length_b   1.000
_cell.length_c   1.000
_cell.angle_alpha   90.00
_cell.angle_beta   90.00
_cell.angle_gamma   90.00
#
_symmetry.space_group_name_H-M   'P 1'
#
loop_
_entity.id
_entity.type
_entity.pdbx_description
1 polymer ?
#
loop_
_entity_poly.entity_id
_entity_poly.type
_entity_poly.pdbx_seq_one_letter_code
_entity_poly.pdbx_strand_id
1 'polypeptide(L)'
;MRPTRTNVMGNRVERTGQGDSDERAESCRRELTVGRVLFGAGFPEGCPSEQGPWREAGLSFTNNRGNRWCSRYDYGFISSYGWPSQIKINPGADKTFALLAITVCHLNAVVREQFMVLDGVQCGGTHVTITRRTRARLTTPQSFLTPGLDNLYSLTISLGWLSLGELVVAS
;
A
#
# COMPACT_ATOMS: atom_id res chain seq x y z
N MET A 1 25.03 -43.34 -8.63
CA MET A 1 24.52 -42.06 -9.18
C MET A 1 23.09 -41.87 -8.70
N ARG A 2 22.84 -40.91 -7.80
CA ARG A 2 21.48 -40.50 -7.37
C ARG A 2 21.26 -39.07 -7.89
N PRO A 3 20.11 -38.74 -8.48
CA PRO A 3 19.88 -37.40 -9.00
C PRO A 3 19.49 -36.45 -7.86
N THR A 4 20.19 -35.33 -7.80
CA THR A 4 19.87 -34.15 -7.00
C THR A 4 18.58 -33.53 -7.55
N ARG A 5 17.53 -33.41 -6.72
CA ARG A 5 16.36 -32.59 -7.06
C ARG A 5 16.66 -31.13 -6.71
N THR A 6 16.62 -30.28 -7.73
CA THR A 6 16.71 -28.83 -7.70
C THR A 6 15.54 -28.23 -6.91
N ASN A 7 15.84 -27.48 -5.85
CA ASN A 7 14.87 -26.63 -5.16
C ASN A 7 14.49 -25.45 -6.07
N VAL A 8 13.20 -25.33 -6.38
CA VAL A 8 12.63 -24.16 -7.07
C VAL A 8 12.49 -23.01 -6.06
N MET A 9 12.91 -21.82 -6.48
CA MET A 9 12.94 -20.58 -5.71
C MET A 9 11.67 -20.35 -4.89
N GLY A 10 11.85 -20.26 -3.57
CA GLY A 10 10.79 -20.08 -2.59
C GLY A 10 10.37 -18.62 -2.42
N ASN A 11 9.06 -18.43 -2.26
CA ASN A 11 8.50 -17.26 -1.60
C ASN A 11 9.00 -17.25 -0.16
N ARG A 12 9.79 -16.24 0.24
CA ARG A 12 10.25 -16.10 1.62
C ARG A 12 9.27 -15.22 2.38
N VAL A 13 8.46 -15.83 3.23
CA VAL A 13 7.66 -15.17 4.25
C VAL A 13 8.41 -15.37 5.57
N GLU A 14 8.93 -14.30 6.16
CA GLU A 14 9.52 -14.37 7.51
C GLU A 14 8.45 -13.96 8.52
N ARG A 15 8.13 -14.86 9.46
CA ARG A 15 7.29 -14.58 10.64
C ARG A 15 8.14 -14.74 11.88
N THR A 16 8.20 -13.71 12.71
CA THR A 16 8.79 -13.76 14.05
C THR A 16 7.81 -13.15 15.04
N GLY A 17 7.49 -13.90 16.10
CA GLY A 17 6.69 -13.40 17.23
C GLY A 17 6.00 -14.52 18.00
N GLN A 18 6.36 -14.67 19.28
CA GLN A 18 5.67 -15.50 20.27
C GLN A 18 5.54 -14.71 21.58
N GLY A 19 4.31 -14.60 22.09
CA GLY A 19 3.98 -14.02 23.40
C GLY A 19 2.78 -13.05 23.35
N ASP A 20 1.66 -13.41 23.99
CA ASP A 20 0.44 -12.63 24.28
C ASP A 20 -0.55 -12.31 23.13
N SER A 21 -0.91 -13.33 22.34
CA SER A 21 -1.76 -13.20 21.14
C SER A 21 -3.27 -13.32 21.35
N ASP A 22 -3.75 -13.87 22.46
CA ASP A 22 -5.07 -14.53 22.43
C ASP A 22 -6.26 -13.56 22.62
N GLU A 23 -6.16 -12.53 23.47
CA GLU A 23 -7.22 -11.50 23.58
C GLU A 23 -7.23 -10.52 22.40
N ARG A 24 -6.08 -10.30 21.75
CA ARG A 24 -5.99 -9.43 20.56
C ARG A 24 -6.45 -10.14 19.28
N ALA A 25 -6.30 -11.46 19.19
CA ALA A 25 -6.70 -12.25 18.03
C ALA A 25 -8.23 -12.36 17.88
N GLU A 26 -8.97 -12.42 18.99
CA GLU A 26 -10.44 -12.58 18.96
C GLU A 26 -11.17 -11.32 18.46
N SER A 27 -10.59 -10.12 18.67
CA SER A 27 -11.15 -8.85 18.19
C SER A 27 -11.04 -8.63 16.66
N CYS A 28 -10.39 -9.55 15.93
CA CYS A 28 -9.94 -9.34 14.54
C CYS A 28 -10.75 -10.09 13.48
N ARG A 29 -11.92 -10.65 13.81
CA ARG A 29 -12.86 -11.24 12.83
C ARG A 29 -14.12 -10.40 12.72
N ARG A 30 -14.27 -9.69 11.60
CA ARG A 30 -15.53 -9.08 11.16
C ARG A 30 -15.74 -9.34 9.68
N GLU A 31 -17.00 -9.35 9.24
CA GLU A 31 -17.35 -9.34 7.82
C GLU A 31 -16.73 -8.09 7.16
N LEU A 32 -15.92 -8.31 6.12
CA LEU A 32 -15.24 -7.24 5.40
C LEU A 32 -16.08 -6.81 4.21
N THR A 33 -16.34 -5.51 4.07
CA THR A 33 -16.94 -4.96 2.85
C THR A 33 -15.84 -4.57 1.89
N VAL A 34 -15.89 -5.06 0.65
CA VAL A 34 -14.93 -4.69 -0.40
C VAL A 34 -15.30 -3.32 -0.96
N GLY A 35 -14.33 -2.41 -0.95
CA GLY A 35 -14.46 -1.05 -1.46
C GLY A 35 -13.27 -0.63 -2.33
N ARG A 36 -13.45 0.47 -3.07
CA ARG A 36 -12.41 1.10 -3.90
C ARG A 36 -12.11 2.48 -3.34
N VAL A 37 -10.84 2.75 -3.07
CA VAL A 37 -10.34 4.08 -2.74
C VAL A 37 -9.79 4.69 -4.03
N LEU A 38 -10.51 5.67 -4.55
CA LEU A 38 -10.14 6.39 -5.77
C LEU A 38 -9.54 7.74 -5.37
N PHE A 39 -8.22 7.89 -5.51
CA PHE A 39 -7.54 9.16 -5.20
C PHE A 39 -7.88 10.29 -6.16
N GLY A 40 -8.65 10.02 -7.23
CA GLY A 40 -9.20 11.03 -8.12
C GLY A 40 -10.42 11.75 -7.57
N ALA A 41 -11.14 11.22 -6.58
CA ALA A 41 -12.38 11.79 -6.03
C ALA A 41 -12.19 12.20 -4.57
N GLY A 42 -12.47 13.46 -4.23
CA GLY A 42 -12.40 13.96 -2.84
C GLY A 42 -10.99 14.12 -2.27
N PHE A 43 -9.95 13.99 -3.10
CA PHE A 43 -8.56 14.17 -2.69
C PHE A 43 -8.17 15.66 -2.67
N PRO A 44 -7.31 16.13 -1.72
CA PRO A 44 -6.91 17.53 -1.64
C PRO A 44 -6.28 18.01 -2.95
N GLU A 45 -6.82 19.08 -3.53
CA GLU A 45 -6.34 19.65 -4.81
C GLU A 45 -5.06 20.47 -4.63
N GLY A 46 -4.26 20.58 -5.69
CA GLY A 46 -3.08 21.44 -5.77
C GLY A 46 -1.73 20.72 -5.67
N CYS A 47 -0.65 21.47 -5.91
CA CYS A 47 0.73 21.00 -5.76
C CYS A 47 1.64 22.16 -5.30
N PRO A 48 1.93 22.30 -3.98
CA PRO A 48 1.40 21.46 -2.89
C PRO A 48 -0.09 21.71 -2.63
N SER A 49 -0.81 20.69 -2.20
CA SER A 49 -2.13 20.81 -1.59
C SER A 49 -2.08 21.50 -0.23
N GLU A 50 -3.25 21.83 0.32
CA GLU A 50 -3.39 22.12 1.74
C GLU A 50 -2.85 20.97 2.60
N GLN A 51 -2.34 21.32 3.78
CA GLN A 51 -1.72 20.38 4.70
C GLN A 51 -2.79 19.64 5.52
N GLY A 52 -2.78 18.31 5.45
CA GLY A 52 -3.66 17.51 6.31
C GLY A 52 -3.74 16.03 5.92
N PRO A 53 -4.10 15.14 6.87
CA PRO A 53 -4.39 13.76 6.54
C PRO A 53 -5.60 13.70 5.60
N TRP A 54 -5.54 12.84 4.60
CA TRP A 54 -6.71 12.54 3.77
C TRP A 54 -7.44 11.33 4.34
N ARG A 55 -8.76 11.27 4.21
CA ARG A 55 -9.60 10.21 4.77
C ARG A 55 -10.62 9.74 3.74
N GLU A 56 -10.72 8.43 3.56
CA GLU A 56 -11.64 7.81 2.61
C GLU A 56 -11.88 6.36 3.03
N ALA A 57 -13.10 5.84 2.83
CA ALA A 57 -13.47 4.46 3.16
C ALA A 57 -13.07 4.00 4.60
N GLY A 58 -13.14 4.90 5.59
CA GLY A 58 -12.76 4.60 6.97
C GLY A 58 -11.25 4.47 7.22
N LEU A 59 -10.42 4.79 6.22
CA LEU A 59 -8.96 4.83 6.28
C LEU A 59 -8.46 6.27 6.36
N SER A 60 -7.31 6.45 7.00
CA SER A 60 -6.55 7.69 7.08
C SER A 60 -5.24 7.52 6.32
N PHE A 61 -4.92 8.51 5.49
CA PHE A 61 -3.74 8.56 4.64
C PHE A 61 -2.87 9.75 5.06
N THR A 62 -1.61 9.46 5.38
CA THR A 62 -0.59 10.46 5.71
C THR A 62 0.66 10.24 4.88
N ASN A 63 1.53 11.25 4.77
CA ASN A 63 2.79 11.13 4.06
C ASN A 63 3.95 11.80 4.80
N ASN A 64 5.17 11.42 4.44
CA ASN A 64 6.41 11.94 5.00
C ASN A 64 6.79 13.36 4.50
N ARG A 65 5.87 14.07 3.85
CA ARG A 65 6.05 15.41 3.27
C ARG A 65 5.11 16.42 3.93
N GLY A 66 4.91 16.26 5.23
CA GLY A 66 4.04 17.12 6.02
C GLY A 66 2.57 17.00 5.64
N ASN A 67 2.14 15.85 5.11
CA ASN A 67 0.79 15.63 4.59
C ASN A 67 0.37 16.63 3.52
N ARG A 68 1.33 17.03 2.67
CA ARG A 68 1.09 17.79 1.46
C ARG A 68 1.18 16.87 0.27
N TRP A 69 0.30 17.08 -0.68
CA TRP A 69 0.15 16.22 -1.84
C TRP A 69 0.32 17.02 -3.12
N CYS A 70 0.54 16.31 -4.22
CA CYS A 70 0.46 16.84 -5.56
C CYS A 70 -0.59 16.03 -6.33
N SER A 71 -1.71 16.68 -6.61
CA SER A 71 -2.88 16.16 -7.32
C SER A 71 -3.38 17.24 -8.30
N ARG A 72 -4.15 16.94 -9.35
CA ARG A 72 -4.32 15.70 -10.11
C ARG A 72 -3.28 15.71 -11.23
N TYR A 73 -2.57 14.59 -11.44
CA TYR A 73 -1.91 14.34 -12.72
C TYR A 73 -2.89 13.60 -13.64
N ASP A 74 -2.54 13.46 -14.92
CA ASP A 74 -3.31 12.69 -15.90
C ASP A 74 -3.84 11.38 -15.30
N TYR A 75 -5.11 11.05 -15.58
CA TYR A 75 -5.83 9.88 -15.06
C TYR A 75 -6.17 9.88 -13.56
N GLY A 76 -6.06 11.01 -12.85
CA GLY A 76 -6.50 11.12 -11.44
C GLY A 76 -5.51 10.53 -10.44
N PHE A 77 -4.24 10.42 -10.82
CA PHE A 77 -3.16 9.93 -9.98
C PHE A 77 -2.63 11.02 -9.05
N ILE A 78 -2.17 10.59 -7.87
CA ILE A 78 -1.61 11.44 -6.83
C ILE A 78 -0.15 11.09 -6.55
N SER A 79 0.63 12.09 -6.18
CA SER A 79 1.96 11.89 -5.59
C SER A 79 2.12 12.69 -4.31
N SER A 80 3.09 12.35 -3.45
CA SER A 80 3.42 13.24 -2.33
C SER A 80 4.18 14.46 -2.83
N TYR A 81 4.01 15.60 -2.16
CA TYR A 81 4.78 16.80 -2.46
C TYR A 81 6.27 16.59 -2.14
N GLY A 82 7.08 16.36 -3.18
CA GLY A 82 8.51 16.07 -3.03
C GLY A 82 8.82 14.57 -3.06
N TRP A 83 9.64 14.16 -4.02
CA TRP A 83 10.01 12.76 -4.27
C TRP A 83 11.27 12.36 -3.47
N PRO A 84 11.40 11.10 -3.01
CA PRO A 84 10.45 9.98 -3.07
C PRO A 84 9.35 10.05 -2.00
N SER A 85 8.16 9.50 -2.32
CA SER A 85 7.00 9.47 -1.42
C SER A 85 6.98 8.26 -0.51
N GLN A 86 6.61 8.44 0.75
CA GLN A 86 6.05 7.38 1.58
C GLN A 86 4.62 7.74 1.99
N ILE A 87 3.70 6.80 1.84
CA ILE A 87 2.30 6.94 2.27
C ILE A 87 2.07 5.96 3.40
N LYS A 88 1.52 6.44 4.51
CA LYS A 88 1.08 5.61 5.63
C LYS A 88 -0.44 5.59 5.70
N ILE A 89 -0.99 4.39 5.81
CA ILE A 89 -2.41 4.08 5.82
C ILE A 89 -2.76 3.44 7.16
N ASN A 90 -3.77 3.98 7.83
CA ASN A 90 -4.28 3.48 9.09
C ASN A 90 -5.81 3.41 9.03
N PRO A 91 -6.43 2.31 9.47
CA PRO A 91 -7.88 2.27 9.69
C PRO A 91 -8.24 3.10 10.94
N GLY A 92 -9.55 3.28 11.17
CA GLY A 92 -10.05 3.78 12.45
C GLY A 92 -9.57 2.95 13.65
N ALA A 93 -9.68 3.50 14.87
CA ALA A 93 -9.28 2.82 16.09
C ALA A 93 -9.95 1.44 16.21
N ASP A 94 -9.17 0.44 16.63
CA ASP A 94 -9.59 -0.95 16.83
C ASP A 94 -10.21 -1.63 15.59
N LYS A 95 -9.89 -1.13 14.40
CA LYS A 95 -10.27 -1.73 13.11
C LYS A 95 -9.05 -2.28 12.39
N THR A 96 -9.30 -3.20 11.48
CA THR A 96 -8.32 -3.68 10.51
C THR A 96 -8.85 -3.56 9.09
N PHE A 97 -7.97 -3.67 8.11
CA PHE A 97 -8.35 -3.71 6.71
C PHE A 97 -7.45 -4.68 5.94
N ALA A 98 -7.87 -5.06 4.73
CA ALA A 98 -7.04 -5.77 3.78
C ALA A 98 -6.77 -4.86 2.56
N LEU A 99 -5.55 -4.88 2.06
CA LEU A 99 -5.23 -4.37 0.73
C LEU A 99 -5.27 -5.55 -0.25
N LEU A 100 -6.20 -5.51 -1.20
CA LEU A 100 -6.39 -6.58 -2.19
C LEU A 100 -5.62 -6.29 -3.48
N ALA A 101 -5.63 -5.03 -3.91
CA ALA A 101 -4.90 -4.58 -5.09
C ALA A 101 -4.50 -3.10 -4.99
N ILE A 102 -3.44 -2.76 -5.72
CA ILE A 102 -2.92 -1.39 -5.83
C ILE A 102 -2.62 -1.07 -7.29
N THR A 103 -3.03 0.11 -7.73
CA THR A 103 -2.74 0.64 -9.07
C THR A 103 -1.82 1.84 -8.99
N VAL A 104 -0.71 1.78 -9.73
CA VAL A 104 0.31 2.84 -9.81
C VAL A 104 0.66 3.18 -11.25
N CYS A 105 1.26 4.34 -11.50
CA CYS A 105 1.81 4.70 -12.80
C CYS A 105 3.15 5.42 -12.67
N HIS A 106 3.92 5.45 -13.76
CA HIS A 106 5.08 6.33 -13.87
C HIS A 106 4.60 7.72 -14.29
N LEU A 107 5.15 8.77 -13.68
CA LEU A 107 4.85 10.15 -14.07
C LEU A 107 5.25 10.47 -15.52
N ASN A 108 6.27 9.80 -16.05
CA ASN A 108 6.73 9.99 -17.42
C ASN A 108 7.47 8.74 -17.94
N ALA A 109 7.69 8.69 -19.25
CA ALA A 109 8.34 7.54 -19.90
C ALA A 109 9.87 7.47 -19.69
N VAL A 110 10.49 8.45 -19.02
CA VAL A 110 11.93 8.39 -18.71
C VAL A 110 12.22 7.67 -17.40
N VAL A 111 11.21 7.53 -16.52
CA VAL A 111 11.34 6.78 -15.27
C VAL A 111 11.68 5.33 -15.57
N ARG A 112 12.85 4.91 -15.07
CA ARG A 112 13.23 3.50 -15.06
C ARG A 112 12.36 2.75 -14.07
N GLU A 113 12.40 1.44 -14.18
CA GLU A 113 11.79 0.55 -13.20
C GLU A 113 11.95 1.03 -11.75
N GLN A 114 10.84 0.98 -11.02
CA GLN A 114 10.77 1.28 -9.61
C GLN A 114 10.37 0.03 -8.82
N PHE A 115 10.94 -0.09 -7.63
CA PHE A 115 10.53 -1.06 -6.63
C PHE A 115 9.62 -0.35 -5.62
N MET A 116 8.36 -0.77 -5.60
CA MET A 116 7.41 -0.37 -4.58
C MET A 116 7.49 -1.35 -3.42
N VAL A 117 7.61 -0.84 -2.21
CA VAL A 117 7.60 -1.65 -0.98
C VAL A 117 6.33 -1.37 -0.21
N LEU A 118 5.61 -2.43 0.14
CA LEU A 118 4.42 -2.43 0.96
C LEU A 118 4.79 -3.10 2.28
N ASP A 119 4.79 -2.35 3.38
CA ASP A 119 5.16 -2.82 4.71
C ASP A 119 3.94 -2.68 5.65
N GLY A 120 3.31 -3.81 5.93
CA GLY A 120 2.09 -3.90 6.72
C GLY A 120 2.35 -4.45 8.12
N VAL A 121 1.59 -3.94 9.08
CA VAL A 121 1.52 -4.53 10.44
C VAL A 121 0.12 -5.11 10.62
N GLN A 122 0.05 -6.43 10.72
CA GLN A 122 -1.18 -7.17 10.97
C GLN A 122 -1.61 -7.07 12.44
N CYS A 123 -2.88 -7.35 12.70
CA CYS A 123 -3.36 -7.62 14.05
C CYS A 123 -2.53 -8.72 14.71
N GLY A 124 -2.19 -8.54 15.99
CA GLY A 124 -1.21 -9.37 16.69
C GLY A 124 0.25 -8.93 16.49
N GLY A 125 0.52 -7.87 15.71
CA GLY A 125 1.85 -7.28 15.57
C GLY A 125 2.75 -7.95 14.53
N THR A 126 2.23 -8.92 13.76
CA THR A 126 2.99 -9.56 12.69
C THR A 126 3.30 -8.55 11.58
N HIS A 127 4.57 -8.45 11.19
CA HIS A 127 4.99 -7.64 10.05
C HIS A 127 4.92 -8.44 8.75
N VAL A 128 4.41 -7.82 7.69
CA VAL A 128 4.37 -8.40 6.34
C VAL A 128 4.91 -7.40 5.34
N THR A 129 5.95 -7.79 4.62
CA THR A 129 6.56 -6.95 3.59
C THR A 129 6.40 -7.58 2.21
N ILE A 130 5.87 -6.79 1.27
CA ILE A 130 5.75 -7.17 -0.13
C ILE A 130 6.48 -6.15 -0.99
N THR A 131 7.36 -6.64 -1.86
CA THR A 131 7.98 -5.82 -2.91
C THR A 131 7.33 -6.09 -4.25
N ARG A 132 7.04 -5.02 -5.00
CA ARG A 132 6.51 -5.06 -6.37
C ARG A 132 7.41 -4.26 -7.30
N ARG A 133 7.61 -4.79 -8.50
CA ARG A 133 8.45 -4.22 -9.55
C ARG A 133 7.55 -3.69 -10.66
N THR A 134 7.69 -2.41 -10.98
CA THR A 134 6.97 -1.80 -12.11
C THR A 134 7.72 -2.04 -13.42
N ARG A 135 6.99 -2.10 -14.54
CA ARG A 135 7.62 -2.08 -15.87
C ARG A 135 8.23 -0.71 -16.10
N ALA A 136 9.47 -0.67 -16.57
CA ALA A 136 10.17 0.57 -16.91
C ALA A 136 9.48 1.33 -18.04
N ARG A 137 9.57 2.67 -18.02
CA ARG A 137 9.19 3.55 -19.15
C ARG A 137 7.72 3.43 -19.57
N LEU A 138 6.84 3.11 -18.63
CA LEU A 138 5.43 2.87 -18.90
C LEU A 138 4.55 3.78 -18.06
N THR A 139 3.92 4.77 -18.73
CA THR A 139 3.00 5.74 -18.09
C THR A 139 1.57 5.20 -17.96
N THR A 140 1.24 4.09 -18.62
CA THR A 140 -0.07 3.45 -18.44
C THR A 140 -0.18 2.86 -17.03
N PRO A 141 -1.37 2.91 -16.39
CA PRO A 141 -1.62 2.29 -15.09
C PRO A 141 -1.19 0.82 -15.03
N GLN A 142 -0.59 0.44 -13.90
CA GLN A 142 -0.15 -0.92 -13.60
C GLN A 142 -0.77 -1.35 -12.28
N SER A 143 -1.55 -2.43 -12.30
CA SER A 143 -2.22 -2.98 -11.12
C SER A 143 -1.50 -4.22 -10.60
N PHE A 144 -1.37 -4.31 -9.28
CA PHE A 144 -0.72 -5.41 -8.58
C PHE A 144 -1.63 -5.97 -7.50
N LEU A 145 -1.79 -7.30 -7.48
CA LEU A 145 -2.41 -8.00 -6.36
C LEU A 145 -1.45 -8.05 -5.16
N THR A 146 -2.01 -8.01 -3.96
CA THR A 146 -1.27 -7.91 -2.70
C THR A 146 -1.65 -9.02 -1.71
N PRO A 147 -1.52 -10.31 -2.09
CA PRO A 147 -1.83 -11.42 -1.20
C PRO A 147 -0.98 -11.36 0.07
N GLY A 148 -1.59 -11.61 1.23
CA GLY A 148 -0.94 -11.56 2.55
C GLY A 148 -0.97 -10.18 3.22
N LEU A 149 -1.50 -9.15 2.56
CA LEU A 149 -1.80 -7.85 3.17
C LEU A 149 -3.24 -7.79 3.68
N ASP A 150 -3.62 -8.79 4.47
CA ASP A 150 -4.89 -8.89 5.16
C ASP A 150 -4.75 -8.56 6.65
N ASN A 151 -5.88 -8.20 7.29
CA ASN A 151 -5.97 -7.95 8.72
C ASN A 151 -4.96 -6.91 9.26
N LEU A 152 -4.73 -5.84 8.49
CA LEU A 152 -3.75 -4.79 8.76
C LEU A 152 -4.29 -3.75 9.74
N TYR A 153 -3.50 -3.42 10.77
CA TYR A 153 -3.68 -2.22 11.61
C TYR A 153 -2.93 -1.01 11.04
N SER A 154 -1.90 -1.23 10.21
CA SER A 154 -1.25 -0.17 9.46
C SER A 154 -0.55 -0.71 8.21
N LEU A 155 -0.37 0.15 7.21
CA LEU A 155 0.40 -0.12 6.01
C LEU A 155 1.22 1.11 5.63
N THR A 156 2.51 0.91 5.36
CA THR A 156 3.38 1.92 4.76
C THR A 156 3.71 1.51 3.32
N ILE A 157 3.51 2.43 2.38
CA ILE A 157 3.79 2.26 0.96
C ILE A 157 4.94 3.18 0.61
N SER A 158 6.09 2.61 0.27
CA SER A 158 7.21 3.34 -0.33
C SER A 158 7.07 3.30 -1.85
N LEU A 159 6.69 4.44 -2.45
CA LEU A 159 6.37 4.53 -3.87
C LEU A 159 7.57 4.82 -4.76
N GLY A 160 8.71 5.24 -4.21
CA GLY A 160 9.81 5.73 -5.05
C GLY A 160 9.33 6.91 -5.89
N TRP A 161 9.43 6.83 -7.22
CA TRP A 161 8.96 7.80 -8.23
C TRP A 161 7.59 7.49 -8.86
N LEU A 162 6.79 6.65 -8.20
CA LEU A 162 5.48 6.22 -8.67
C LEU A 162 4.35 7.11 -8.14
N SER A 163 3.36 7.37 -8.98
CA SER A 163 2.10 7.97 -8.54
C SER A 163 1.07 6.89 -8.25
N LEU A 164 0.19 7.15 -7.29
CA LEU A 164 -0.85 6.24 -6.82
C LEU A 164 -2.20 6.60 -7.46
N GLY A 165 -2.90 5.61 -7.99
CA GLY A 165 -4.19 5.82 -8.68
C GLY A 165 -5.37 5.27 -7.90
N GLU A 166 -5.28 4.00 -7.48
CA GLU A 166 -6.39 3.31 -6.83
C GLU A 166 -5.88 2.26 -5.83
N LEU A 167 -6.62 2.09 -4.72
CA LEU A 167 -6.56 0.89 -3.89
C LEU A 167 -7.88 0.14 -3.93
N VAL A 168 -7.81 -1.19 -4.02
CA VAL A 168 -8.94 -2.07 -3.71
C VAL A 168 -8.72 -2.59 -2.29
N VAL A 169 -9.65 -2.29 -1.39
CA VAL A 169 -9.54 -2.62 0.03
C VAL A 169 -10.74 -3.41 0.50
N ALA A 170 -10.60 -4.13 1.61
CA ALA A 170 -11.71 -4.73 2.33
C ALA A 170 -11.61 -4.35 3.81
N SER A 171 -12.70 -3.85 4.40
CA SER A 171 -12.72 -3.30 5.77
C SER A 171 -14.08 -3.44 6.43
#